data_AF-A0A484B3L4-F1
#
_entry.id   AF-A0A484B3L4-F1
#
_cell.length_a   1.000
_cell.length_b   1.000
_cell.length_c   1.000
_cell.angle_alpha   90.00
_cell.angle_beta   90.00
_cell.angle_gamma   90.00
#
_symmetry.space_group_name_H-M   'P 1'
#
loop_
_entity.id
_entity.type
_entity.pdbx_description
1 polymer ?
#
loop_
_entity_poly.entity_id
_entity_poly.type
_entity_poly.pdbx_seq_one_letter_code
_entity_poly.pdbx_strand_id
1 'polypeptide(L)'
;MQLALLILLLALVAAKSKISAVREDIADYKDYKKLLRTKNNILALYVSSPKEAAAELKLFREASDGIRGTGTMLYVDCSNQERKKLCKKLKVTPKPYVLRHYKDGEYHKDYDRQLTVESMITFMRDPTGDLPWEEDPAGADVLHFNDGASFTKHLRKDIRPMMVMFHVPWCGFCKRMKPDYSKAATELKAHGGYVMAAMNVERQENAPVRKLFNLTGFPTLIYFENGKMRFTYEGENTKDALVAFMLNPNQKPTPKPKEADWSADTNSEIVHLTTQGFEAVLKDEKSVLVMFYAPWCGHCKNMKPEYEKAALEMKEKNVPGMLAALDATKESAIGEKYKVKGYPTVKYFSYGVYKFDVNVREASKIVAFMRDPKEPPPPPPPEKSWEDEEDSAEVIFPNEETFSSILKRKKHALVMFYAPWCGHCKHTKPEFTAAANAMQDDPRVAFVAIDCTKYVGLCAKYNVRGYPTFIYFSYLKTKLDYNGGRNSEDFIAYMKNPPSPKEHSEL
;
A
#
# COMPACT_ATOMS: atom_id res chain seq x y z
N MET A 1 24.11 -2.19 58.03
CA MET A 1 24.81 -1.17 57.22
C MET A 1 25.22 -1.66 55.82
N GLN A 2 25.59 -2.94 55.63
CA GLN A 2 25.97 -3.48 54.31
C GLN A 2 24.80 -3.70 53.32
N LEU A 3 23.56 -3.92 53.79
CA LEU A 3 22.41 -4.13 52.91
C LEU A 3 21.94 -2.82 52.23
N ALA A 4 22.10 -1.68 52.90
CA ALA A 4 21.74 -0.37 52.36
C ALA A 4 22.73 0.11 51.27
N LEU A 5 24.01 -0.27 51.39
CA LEU A 5 25.03 0.05 50.39
C LEU A 5 24.82 -0.74 49.08
N LEU A 6 24.32 -1.99 49.17
CA LEU A 6 24.05 -2.84 47.99
C LEU A 6 22.83 -2.35 47.19
N ILE A 7 21.81 -1.83 47.88
CA ILE A 7 20.61 -1.24 47.24
C ILE A 7 20.96 0.11 46.58
N LEU A 8 21.87 0.89 47.18
CA LEU A 8 22.37 2.13 46.55
C LEU A 8 23.24 1.84 45.31
N LEU A 9 24.04 0.76 45.33
CA LEU A 9 24.85 0.31 44.18
C LEU A 9 23.99 -0.31 43.06
N LEU A 10 22.87 -0.97 43.37
CA LEU A 10 21.91 -1.44 42.36
C LEU A 10 21.06 -0.29 41.77
N ALA A 11 20.81 0.78 42.52
CA ALA A 11 20.13 1.98 42.02
C ALA A 11 21.02 2.83 41.09
N LEU A 12 22.35 2.70 41.18
CA LEU A 12 23.31 3.39 40.29
C LEU A 12 23.58 2.66 38.97
N VAL A 13 23.08 1.42 38.78
CA VAL A 13 23.30 0.62 37.55
C VAL A 13 22.09 0.61 36.60
N ALA A 14 20.98 1.26 36.95
CA ALA A 14 19.76 1.31 36.13
C ALA A 14 19.42 2.69 35.52
N ALA A 15 20.38 3.62 35.47
CA ALA A 15 20.26 4.85 34.68
C ALA A 15 21.14 4.78 33.41
N LYS A 16 20.94 3.75 32.58
CA LYS A 16 21.36 3.87 31.17
C LYS A 16 20.49 4.98 30.58
N SER A 17 21.07 6.14 30.31
CA SER A 17 20.39 7.16 29.54
C SER A 17 19.91 6.48 28.24
N LYS A 18 18.60 6.45 28.01
CA LYS A 18 18.08 6.00 26.72
C LYS A 18 18.60 7.02 25.72
N ILE A 19 19.63 6.65 24.96
CA ILE A 19 20.08 7.46 23.83
C ILE A 19 18.86 7.61 22.92
N SER A 20 18.39 8.85 22.80
CA SER A 20 17.25 9.22 21.97
C SER A 20 17.48 8.70 20.55
N ALA A 21 16.48 8.06 19.93
CA ALA A 21 16.58 7.62 18.54
C ALA A 21 16.55 8.80 17.55
N VAL A 22 16.31 10.01 18.05
CA VAL A 22 16.39 11.27 17.28
C VAL A 22 17.83 11.63 16.99
N ARG A 23 18.11 12.01 15.74
CA ARG A 23 19.40 12.55 15.32
C ARG A 23 19.48 14.03 15.68
N GLU A 24 20.51 14.40 16.44
CA GLU A 24 20.79 15.77 16.89
C GLU A 24 22.20 16.25 16.46
N ASP A 25 22.97 15.35 15.83
CA ASP A 25 24.38 15.51 15.42
C ASP A 25 24.58 16.39 14.17
N ILE A 26 23.51 16.73 13.45
CA ILE A 26 23.61 17.46 12.18
C ILE A 26 23.65 18.98 12.44
N ALA A 27 24.85 19.55 12.33
CA ALA A 27 25.07 20.99 12.49
C ALA A 27 25.26 21.76 11.18
N ASP A 28 25.79 21.11 10.14
CA ASP A 28 26.13 21.76 8.86
C ASP A 28 25.37 21.19 7.66
N TYR A 29 25.48 21.92 6.54
CA TYR A 29 24.74 21.64 5.33
C TYR A 29 25.25 20.43 4.54
N LYS A 30 26.54 20.10 4.64
CA LYS A 30 27.13 18.94 3.96
C LYS A 30 26.60 17.66 4.58
N ASP A 31 26.60 17.59 5.91
CA ASP A 31 26.08 16.45 6.66
C ASP A 31 24.57 16.32 6.52
N TYR A 32 23.84 17.44 6.48
CA TYR A 32 22.42 17.45 6.15
C TYR A 32 22.14 16.84 4.77
N LYS A 33 22.89 17.21 3.72
CA LYS A 33 22.74 16.59 2.39
C LYS A 33 23.10 15.11 2.41
N LYS A 34 24.13 14.72 3.14
CA LYS A 34 24.52 13.32 3.29
C LYS A 34 23.39 12.52 3.94
N LEU A 35 22.73 13.08 4.96
CA LEU A 35 21.57 12.47 5.59
C LEU A 35 20.44 12.27 4.57
N LEU A 36 20.05 13.31 3.83
CA LEU A 36 19.01 13.22 2.80
C LEU A 36 19.35 12.17 1.72
N ARG A 37 20.62 12.04 1.33
CA ARG A 37 21.07 11.04 0.33
C ARG A 37 21.07 9.60 0.85
N THR A 38 21.21 9.41 2.16
CA THR A 38 21.41 8.08 2.77
C THR A 38 20.15 7.56 3.45
N LYS A 39 19.17 8.42 3.73
CA LYS A 39 17.92 8.08 4.39
C LYS A 39 16.74 8.52 3.53
N ASN A 40 15.89 7.56 3.18
CA ASN A 40 14.78 7.77 2.24
C ASN A 40 13.50 8.32 2.89
N ASN A 41 13.45 8.39 4.21
CA ASN A 41 12.24 8.77 4.95
C ASN A 41 12.65 9.50 6.24
N ILE A 42 12.59 10.83 6.22
CA ILE A 42 13.05 11.69 7.31
C ILE A 42 11.94 12.65 7.70
N LEU A 43 11.60 12.71 8.99
CA LEU A 43 10.83 13.82 9.55
C LEU A 43 11.78 14.68 10.38
N ALA A 44 11.85 15.96 10.06
CA ALA A 44 12.74 16.92 10.68
C ALA A 44 11.95 17.95 11.50
N LEU A 45 12.21 18.01 12.81
CA LEU A 45 11.71 19.02 13.73
C LEU A 45 12.72 20.17 13.84
N TYR A 46 12.36 21.32 13.30
CA TYR A 46 13.12 22.56 13.44
C TYR A 46 12.47 23.42 14.52
N VAL A 47 13.25 23.94 15.48
CA VAL A 47 12.72 24.77 16.56
C VAL A 47 13.45 26.12 16.65
N SER A 48 12.72 27.18 17.01
CA SER A 48 13.29 28.51 17.31
C SER A 48 13.70 28.67 18.76
N SER A 49 13.18 27.81 19.64
CA SER A 49 13.51 27.77 21.06
C SER A 49 13.20 26.36 21.59
N PRO A 50 14.20 25.61 22.06
CA PRO A 50 13.98 24.29 22.67
C PRO A 50 13.04 24.35 23.89
N LYS A 51 13.05 25.47 24.61
CA LYS A 51 12.20 25.69 25.79
C LYS A 51 10.73 25.88 25.40
N GLU A 52 10.46 26.63 24.35
CA GLU A 52 9.09 26.87 23.87
C GLU A 52 8.50 25.65 23.18
N ALA A 53 9.32 24.87 22.47
CA ALA A 53 8.92 23.65 21.76
C ALA A 53 9.13 22.36 22.59
N ALA A 54 9.19 22.47 23.93
CA ALA A 54 9.54 21.34 24.79
C ALA A 54 8.51 20.20 24.75
N ALA A 55 7.22 20.53 24.59
CA ALA A 55 6.15 19.56 24.50
C ALA A 55 6.22 18.77 23.18
N GLU A 56 6.43 19.46 22.07
CA GLU A 56 6.59 18.88 20.75
C GLU A 56 7.84 18.03 20.66
N LEU A 57 8.96 18.50 21.23
CA LEU A 57 10.19 17.73 21.30
C LEU A 57 10.02 16.43 22.09
N LYS A 58 9.24 16.45 23.18
CA LYS A 58 8.93 15.24 23.95
C LYS A 58 8.16 14.22 23.10
N LEU A 59 7.08 14.65 22.45
CA LEU A 59 6.28 13.80 21.55
C LEU A 59 7.11 13.25 20.39
N PHE A 60 7.95 14.10 19.80
CA PHE A 60 8.84 13.75 18.70
C PHE A 60 9.86 12.68 19.11
N ARG A 61 10.43 12.79 20.32
CA ARG A 61 11.33 11.77 20.88
C ARG A 61 10.60 10.45 21.15
N GLU A 62 9.40 10.49 21.72
CA GLU A 62 8.59 9.28 21.95
C GLU A 62 8.21 8.59 20.63
N ALA A 63 7.83 9.34 19.59
CA ALA A 63 7.56 8.81 18.25
C ALA A 63 8.79 8.17 17.60
N SER A 64 9.99 8.68 17.89
CA SER A 64 11.25 8.17 17.31
C SER A 64 11.55 6.73 17.70
N ASP A 65 11.15 6.32 18.90
CA ASP A 65 11.29 4.94 19.36
C ASP A 65 10.35 4.00 18.59
N GLY A 66 9.15 4.47 18.21
CA GLY A 66 8.16 3.69 17.46
C GLY A 66 8.47 3.50 15.97
N ILE A 67 9.39 4.29 15.41
CA ILE A 67 9.79 4.22 14.00
C ILE A 67 11.27 3.80 13.79
N ARG A 68 11.89 3.25 14.84
CA ARG A 68 13.29 2.82 14.78
C ARG A 68 13.48 1.78 13.67
N GLY A 69 14.34 2.10 12.70
CA GLY A 69 14.63 1.25 11.54
C GLY A 69 13.60 1.30 10.41
N THR A 70 12.52 2.10 10.51
CA THR A 70 11.59 2.38 9.39
C THR A 70 11.74 3.80 8.84
N GLY A 71 12.27 4.73 9.64
CA GLY A 71 12.51 6.11 9.23
C GLY A 71 13.55 6.79 10.11
N THR A 72 13.80 8.06 9.86
CA THR A 72 14.73 8.90 10.63
C THR A 72 13.99 10.11 11.19
N MET A 73 14.16 10.39 12.48
CA MET A 73 13.71 11.64 13.09
C MET A 73 14.92 12.53 13.31
N LEU A 74 14.90 13.73 12.73
CA LEU A 74 15.96 14.72 12.83
C LEU A 74 15.47 15.89 13.70
N TYR A 75 16.26 16.31 14.67
CA TYR A 75 15.99 17.52 15.45
C TYR A 75 17.05 18.58 15.15
N VAL A 76 16.59 19.81 14.89
CA VAL A 76 17.45 20.95 14.60
C VAL A 76 17.00 22.16 15.42
N ASP A 77 17.83 22.53 16.39
CA ASP A 77 17.70 23.78 17.12
C ASP A 77 18.28 24.95 16.31
N CYS A 78 17.41 25.78 15.73
CA CYS A 78 17.79 26.94 14.93
C CYS A 78 18.21 28.17 15.76
N SER A 79 18.03 28.13 17.09
CA SER A 79 18.50 29.17 18.01
C SER A 79 20.00 29.04 18.31
N ASN A 80 20.52 27.81 18.26
CA ASN A 80 21.92 27.50 18.47
C ASN A 80 22.80 28.10 17.34
N GLN A 81 23.90 28.75 17.71
CA GLN A 81 24.79 29.45 16.77
C GLN A 81 25.38 28.54 15.68
N GLU A 82 25.67 27.27 15.99
CA GLU A 82 26.24 26.30 15.06
C GLU A 82 25.22 25.94 13.96
N ARG A 83 23.97 25.66 14.37
CA ARG A 83 22.86 25.24 13.49
C ARG A 83 22.09 26.41 12.84
N LYS A 84 22.25 27.64 13.35
CA LYS A 84 21.59 28.83 12.78
C LYS A 84 21.93 29.04 11.31
N LYS A 85 23.17 28.76 10.89
CA LYS A 85 23.59 28.83 9.47
C LYS A 85 22.89 27.77 8.62
N LEU A 86 22.73 26.55 9.15
CA LEU A 86 21.99 25.48 8.48
C LEU A 86 20.53 25.88 8.24
N CYS A 87 19.80 26.32 9.27
CA CYS A 87 18.40 26.72 9.12
C CYS A 87 18.20 27.87 8.12
N LYS A 88 19.10 28.87 8.11
CA LYS A 88 19.10 29.94 7.09
C LYS A 88 19.25 29.38 5.67
N LYS A 89 20.20 28.46 5.46
CA LYS A 89 20.47 27.85 4.16
C LYS A 89 19.32 26.95 3.68
N LEU A 90 18.65 26.27 4.61
CA LEU A 90 17.44 25.48 4.35
C LEU A 90 16.18 26.34 4.20
N LYS A 91 16.27 27.66 4.38
CA LYS A 91 15.14 28.60 4.37
C LYS A 91 14.02 28.14 5.33
N VAL A 92 14.42 27.69 6.52
CA VAL A 92 13.49 27.30 7.59
C VAL A 92 13.46 28.39 8.65
N THR A 93 12.26 28.88 8.97
CA THR A 93 12.03 29.92 9.98
C THR A 93 10.96 29.44 10.97
N PRO A 94 11.34 28.63 11.99
CA PRO A 94 10.39 28.04 12.92
C PRO A 94 9.74 29.09 13.84
N LYS A 95 8.45 28.89 14.17
CA LYS A 95 7.67 29.74 15.09
C LYS A 95 6.54 28.94 15.81
N PRO A 96 6.74 28.37 17.01
CA PRO A 96 8.03 28.10 17.66
C PRO A 96 8.75 26.88 17.06
N TYR A 97 8.07 26.09 16.20
CA TYR A 97 8.65 24.97 15.48
C TYR A 97 8.10 24.85 14.05
N VAL A 98 8.74 24.02 13.23
CA VAL A 98 8.26 23.53 11.93
C VAL A 98 8.65 22.06 11.80
N LEU A 99 7.72 21.22 11.37
CA LEU A 99 7.96 19.81 11.04
C LEU A 99 7.95 19.64 9.53
N ARG A 100 9.06 19.17 8.95
CA ARG A 100 9.19 18.90 7.51
C ARG A 100 9.50 17.45 7.25
N HIS A 101 8.79 16.87 6.30
CA HIS A 101 9.06 15.53 5.80
C HIS A 101 9.88 15.58 4.51
N TYR A 102 10.85 14.67 4.42
CA TYR A 102 11.69 14.44 3.26
C TYR A 102 11.58 12.97 2.86
N LYS A 103 11.44 12.75 1.56
CA LYS A 103 11.32 11.42 0.97
C LYS A 103 12.30 11.30 -0.18
N ASP A 104 13.07 10.20 -0.21
CA ASP A 104 14.02 9.90 -1.27
C ASP A 104 15.01 11.04 -1.58
N GLY A 105 15.43 11.76 -0.53
CA GLY A 105 16.39 12.86 -0.59
C GLY A 105 15.82 14.23 -0.93
N GLU A 106 14.53 14.31 -1.26
CA GLU A 106 13.84 15.55 -1.63
C GLU A 106 12.84 15.98 -0.56
N TYR A 107 12.51 17.28 -0.55
CA TYR A 107 11.40 17.78 0.27
C TYR A 107 10.09 17.19 -0.24
N HIS A 108 9.32 16.59 0.66
CA HIS A 108 8.03 16.01 0.34
C HIS A 108 6.90 16.96 0.72
N LYS A 109 6.72 17.22 2.01
CA LYS A 109 5.71 18.15 2.53
C LYS A 109 5.99 18.55 3.99
N ASP A 110 5.35 19.62 4.44
CA ASP A 110 5.26 19.93 5.87
C ASP A 110 4.30 18.92 6.54
N TYR A 111 4.54 18.60 7.81
CA TYR A 111 3.70 17.67 8.57
C TYR A 111 2.29 18.22 8.74
N ASP A 112 1.31 17.46 8.27
CA ASP A 112 -0.09 17.86 8.07
C ASP A 112 -1.06 16.99 8.89
N ARG A 113 -0.61 16.53 10.05
CA ARG A 113 -1.33 15.60 10.92
C ARG A 113 -1.39 16.12 12.36
N GLN A 114 -2.17 15.45 13.21
CA GLN A 114 -2.22 15.77 14.63
C GLN A 114 -0.85 15.56 15.30
N LEU A 115 -0.53 16.40 16.28
CA LEU A 115 0.71 16.28 17.05
C LEU A 115 0.54 15.26 18.17
N THR A 116 0.48 13.99 17.80
CA THR A 116 0.48 12.86 18.73
C THR A 116 1.53 11.84 18.32
N VAL A 117 2.00 11.03 19.27
CA VAL A 117 2.98 9.97 19.02
C VAL A 117 2.49 9.01 17.94
N GLU A 118 1.24 8.56 18.04
CA GLU A 118 0.66 7.60 17.09
C GLU A 118 0.48 8.18 15.69
N SER A 119 0.06 9.45 15.60
CA SER A 119 -0.11 10.14 14.33
C SER A 119 1.23 10.33 13.61
N MET A 120 2.28 10.70 14.35
CA MET A 120 3.65 10.78 13.81
C MET A 120 4.17 9.43 13.34
N ILE A 121 3.95 8.36 14.11
CA ILE A 121 4.35 6.99 13.74
C ILE A 121 3.61 6.56 12.46
N THR A 122 2.30 6.77 12.40
CA THR A 122 1.47 6.40 11.23
C THR A 122 1.88 7.18 9.99
N PHE A 123 2.07 8.49 10.12
CA PHE A 123 2.61 9.35 9.07
C PHE A 123 3.96 8.84 8.57
N MET A 124 4.87 8.47 9.46
CA MET A 124 6.19 7.97 9.06
C MET A 124 6.14 6.58 8.41
N ARG A 125 5.09 5.80 8.63
CA ARG A 125 4.88 4.51 7.94
C ARG A 125 4.35 4.70 6.52
N ASP A 126 3.44 5.65 6.32
CA ASP A 126 2.90 6.01 5.01
C ASP A 126 2.74 7.53 4.86
N PRO A 127 3.83 8.26 4.57
CA PRO A 127 3.79 9.72 4.50
C PRO A 127 2.99 10.22 3.29
N THR A 128 2.80 9.36 2.29
CA THR A 128 2.00 9.59 1.07
C THR A 128 0.52 9.27 1.26
N GLY A 129 0.16 8.63 2.37
CA GLY A 129 -1.22 8.28 2.68
C GLY A 129 -2.10 9.50 2.91
N ASP A 130 -3.40 9.32 2.70
CA ASP A 130 -4.41 10.34 3.02
C ASP A 130 -4.43 10.65 4.52
N LEU A 131 -5.04 11.78 4.88
CA LEU A 131 -5.33 12.13 6.27
C LEU A 131 -6.13 10.99 6.93
N PRO A 132 -5.70 10.43 8.07
CA PRO A 132 -6.51 9.51 8.86
C PRO A 132 -7.88 10.16 9.11
N TRP A 133 -8.95 9.37 9.00
CA TRP A 133 -10.30 9.95 9.03
C TRP A 133 -10.63 10.57 10.38
N GLU A 134 -10.10 9.99 11.45
CA GLU A 134 -10.17 10.49 12.82
C GLU A 134 -9.48 11.85 13.02
N GLU A 135 -8.65 12.28 12.07
CA GLU A 135 -7.98 13.58 12.07
C GLU A 135 -8.61 14.56 11.07
N ASP A 136 -9.55 14.10 10.25
CA ASP A 136 -10.24 14.91 9.25
C ASP A 136 -11.31 15.80 9.91
N PRO A 137 -11.22 17.13 9.79
CA PRO A 137 -12.24 18.03 10.32
C PRO A 137 -13.65 17.75 9.78
N ALA A 138 -13.76 17.23 8.55
CA ALA A 138 -15.06 16.84 7.99
C ALA A 138 -15.69 15.67 8.75
N GLY A 139 -14.88 14.85 9.43
CA GLY A 139 -15.31 13.71 10.25
C GLY A 139 -15.51 14.01 11.74
N ALA A 140 -15.46 15.28 12.18
CA ALA A 140 -15.44 15.62 13.61
C ALA A 140 -16.64 15.11 14.43
N ASP A 141 -17.79 14.86 13.79
CA ASP A 141 -18.99 14.32 14.45
C ASP A 141 -19.08 12.79 14.41
N VAL A 142 -18.13 12.11 13.74
CA VAL A 142 -18.02 10.65 13.74
C VAL A 142 -17.21 10.21 14.94
N LEU A 143 -17.74 9.26 15.72
CA LEU A 143 -17.02 8.66 16.84
C LEU A 143 -16.02 7.61 16.33
N HIS A 144 -14.72 7.84 16.53
CA HIS A 144 -13.68 6.90 16.11
C HIS A 144 -13.27 5.95 17.24
N PHE A 145 -13.32 4.64 16.97
CA PHE A 145 -12.79 3.62 17.88
C PHE A 145 -11.40 3.19 17.44
N ASN A 146 -10.43 3.36 18.33
CA ASN A 146 -9.03 2.99 18.08
C ASN A 146 -8.76 1.50 18.30
N ASP A 147 -9.47 0.89 19.26
CA ASP A 147 -9.26 -0.49 19.66
C ASP A 147 -10.59 -1.19 20.00
N GLY A 148 -10.59 -2.53 19.98
CA GLY A 148 -11.77 -3.33 20.31
C GLY A 148 -12.24 -3.21 21.76
N ALA A 149 -11.37 -2.83 22.70
CA ALA A 149 -11.71 -2.72 24.12
C ALA A 149 -12.55 -1.47 24.39
N SER A 150 -12.15 -0.32 23.83
CA SER A 150 -12.88 0.94 23.86
C SER A 150 -14.25 0.81 23.18
N PHE A 151 -14.30 0.11 22.04
CA PHE A 151 -15.54 -0.21 21.34
C PHE A 151 -16.48 -1.06 22.20
N THR A 152 -15.99 -2.17 22.74
CA THR A 152 -16.80 -3.06 23.60
C THR A 152 -17.27 -2.36 24.88
N LYS A 153 -16.41 -1.51 25.46
CA LYS A 153 -16.76 -0.69 26.63
C LYS A 153 -17.84 0.32 26.29
N HIS A 154 -17.77 0.95 25.11
CA HIS A 154 -18.78 1.90 24.66
C HIS A 154 -20.14 1.22 24.48
N LEU A 155 -20.18 0.06 23.81
CA LEU A 155 -21.41 -0.73 23.65
C LEU A 155 -22.10 -1.07 24.99
N ARG A 156 -21.34 -1.23 26.08
CA ARG A 156 -21.91 -1.52 27.41
C ARG A 156 -22.42 -0.29 28.15
N LYS A 157 -21.85 0.89 27.87
CA LYS A 157 -22.12 2.13 28.62
C LYS A 157 -23.09 3.05 27.90
N ASP A 158 -22.99 3.11 26.59
CA ASP A 158 -23.81 3.95 25.72
C ASP A 158 -24.76 3.05 24.94
N ILE A 159 -26.03 3.12 25.33
CA ILE A 159 -27.10 2.29 24.75
C ILE A 159 -27.81 2.99 23.58
N ARG A 160 -27.38 4.20 23.23
CA ARG A 160 -27.95 4.95 22.11
C ARG A 160 -27.85 4.14 20.81
N PRO A 161 -28.87 4.24 19.92
CA PRO A 161 -28.78 3.78 18.55
C PRO A 161 -27.46 4.21 17.90
N MET A 162 -26.68 3.24 17.45
CA MET A 162 -25.35 3.48 16.89
C MET A 162 -25.18 2.72 15.58
N MET A 163 -24.71 3.40 14.55
CA MET A 163 -24.21 2.76 13.34
C MET A 163 -22.69 2.87 13.30
N VAL A 164 -22.02 1.75 13.02
CA VAL A 164 -20.56 1.67 12.96
C VAL A 164 -20.14 1.33 11.54
N MET A 165 -19.30 2.18 10.94
CA MET A 165 -18.60 1.88 9.71
C MET A 165 -17.28 1.18 10.02
N PHE A 166 -17.22 -0.12 9.73
CA PHE A 166 -15.97 -0.85 9.69
C PHE A 166 -15.29 -0.66 8.34
N HIS A 167 -14.09 -0.10 8.37
CA HIS A 167 -13.36 0.28 7.15
C HIS A 167 -11.88 -0.05 7.25
N VAL A 168 -11.18 0.10 6.13
CA VAL A 168 -9.73 0.00 6.00
C VAL A 168 -9.21 1.18 5.17
N PRO A 169 -7.97 1.67 5.37
CA PRO A 169 -7.51 2.92 4.75
C PRO A 169 -7.39 2.85 3.22
N TRP A 170 -7.04 1.69 2.67
CA TRP A 170 -6.87 1.47 1.22
C TRP A 170 -8.18 1.26 0.46
N CYS A 171 -9.32 1.16 1.15
CA CYS A 171 -10.61 0.87 0.54
C CYS A 171 -11.22 2.09 -0.16
N GLY A 172 -11.21 2.08 -1.50
CA GLY A 172 -11.77 3.18 -2.30
C GLY A 172 -13.27 3.42 -2.09
N PHE A 173 -14.07 2.37 -1.86
CA PHE A 173 -15.49 2.51 -1.54
C PHE A 173 -15.71 3.23 -0.20
N CYS A 174 -14.88 2.91 0.79
CA CYS A 174 -14.91 3.54 2.10
C CYS A 174 -14.60 5.04 1.94
N LYS A 175 -13.53 5.38 1.21
CA LYS A 175 -13.16 6.78 0.92
C LYS A 175 -14.31 7.57 0.27
N ARG A 176 -14.99 6.98 -0.73
CA ARG A 176 -16.15 7.61 -1.37
C ARG A 176 -17.34 7.81 -0.44
N MET A 177 -17.52 6.93 0.54
CA MET A 177 -18.65 6.97 1.47
C MET A 177 -18.44 7.92 2.66
N LYS A 178 -17.19 8.17 3.06
CA LYS A 178 -16.85 9.02 4.21
C LYS A 178 -17.58 10.38 4.18
N PRO A 179 -17.63 11.15 3.08
CA PRO A 179 -18.27 12.47 3.09
C PRO A 179 -19.75 12.42 3.44
N ASP A 180 -20.51 11.49 2.86
CA ASP A 180 -21.94 11.32 3.15
C ASP A 180 -22.18 10.79 4.56
N TYR A 181 -21.34 9.85 5.01
CA TYR A 181 -21.42 9.31 6.36
C TYR A 181 -21.12 10.36 7.43
N SER A 182 -20.12 11.21 7.21
CA SER A 182 -19.77 12.32 8.09
C SER A 182 -20.87 13.38 8.14
N LYS A 183 -21.46 13.75 7.00
CA LYS A 183 -22.62 14.65 6.98
C LYS A 183 -23.83 14.07 7.73
N ALA A 184 -24.08 12.76 7.57
CA ALA A 184 -25.14 12.08 8.31
C ALA A 184 -24.86 12.08 9.82
N ALA A 185 -23.61 11.95 10.24
CA ALA A 185 -23.19 12.07 11.64
C ALA A 185 -23.51 13.45 12.22
N THR A 186 -23.18 14.52 11.50
CA THR A 186 -23.49 15.91 11.90
C THR A 186 -24.99 16.12 12.06
N GLU A 187 -25.79 15.66 11.10
CA GLU A 187 -27.25 15.79 11.12
C GLU A 187 -27.87 15.00 12.28
N LEU A 188 -27.50 13.73 12.45
CA LEU A 188 -28.00 12.87 13.54
C LEU A 188 -27.58 13.34 14.93
N LYS A 189 -26.41 13.96 15.05
CA LYS A 189 -25.97 14.61 16.29
C LYS A 189 -26.88 15.77 16.66
N ALA A 190 -27.35 16.56 15.67
CA ALA A 190 -28.29 17.66 15.90
C ALA A 190 -29.68 17.17 16.33
N HIS A 191 -30.14 16.03 15.82
CA HIS A 191 -31.36 15.37 16.29
C HIS A 191 -31.27 14.86 17.73
N GLY A 192 -30.05 14.53 18.18
CA GLY A 192 -29.79 13.98 19.51
C GLY A 192 -30.17 12.49 19.60
N GLY A 193 -29.49 11.76 20.48
CA GLY A 193 -29.83 10.35 20.75
C GLY A 193 -29.24 9.32 19.79
N TYR A 194 -28.54 9.72 18.73
CA TYR A 194 -27.91 8.81 17.75
C TYR A 194 -26.39 8.94 17.76
N VAL A 195 -25.70 7.85 17.41
CA VAL A 195 -24.23 7.82 17.27
C VAL A 195 -23.85 7.27 15.90
N MET A 196 -23.05 8.02 15.16
CA MET A 196 -22.38 7.51 13.96
C MET A 196 -20.91 7.31 14.32
N ALA A 197 -20.43 6.09 14.17
CA ALA A 197 -19.08 5.71 14.56
C ALA A 197 -18.31 5.04 13.43
N ALA A 198 -17.00 4.97 13.56
CA ALA A 198 -16.09 4.34 12.62
C ALA A 198 -14.98 3.57 13.33
N MET A 199 -14.55 2.46 12.73
CA MET A 199 -13.41 1.69 13.20
C MET A 199 -12.54 1.23 12.03
N ASN A 200 -11.25 1.52 12.11
CA ASN A 200 -10.25 0.98 11.21
C ASN A 200 -9.86 -0.44 11.63
N VAL A 201 -10.32 -1.44 10.89
CA VAL A 201 -10.09 -2.87 11.18
C VAL A 201 -8.88 -3.47 10.46
N GLU A 202 -8.08 -2.62 9.80
CA GLU A 202 -6.76 -3.00 9.28
C GLU A 202 -5.74 -3.12 10.43
N ARG A 203 -5.93 -2.36 11.51
CA ARG A 203 -5.02 -2.35 12.66
C ARG A 203 -5.04 -3.69 13.38
N GLN A 204 -3.86 -4.14 13.81
CA GLN A 204 -3.69 -5.43 14.46
C GLN A 204 -4.51 -5.53 15.75
N GLU A 205 -4.61 -4.45 16.53
CA GLU A 205 -5.44 -4.40 17.74
C GLU A 205 -6.95 -4.59 17.47
N ASN A 206 -7.40 -4.35 16.24
CA ASN A 206 -8.79 -4.50 15.82
C ASN A 206 -9.07 -5.84 15.11
N ALA A 207 -8.05 -6.69 14.92
CA ALA A 207 -8.22 -8.01 14.33
C ALA A 207 -9.27 -8.90 15.04
N PRO A 208 -9.40 -8.88 16.38
CA PRO A 208 -10.47 -9.61 17.06
C PRO A 208 -11.87 -9.13 16.67
N VAL A 209 -12.07 -7.81 16.49
CA VAL A 209 -13.36 -7.23 16.08
C VAL A 209 -13.72 -7.66 14.67
N ARG A 210 -12.74 -7.68 13.76
CA ARG A 210 -12.92 -8.15 12.38
C ARG A 210 -13.41 -9.60 12.32
N LYS A 211 -12.84 -10.47 13.17
CA LYS A 211 -13.26 -11.87 13.30
C LYS A 211 -14.64 -12.00 13.94
N LEU A 212 -14.89 -11.26 15.01
CA LEU A 212 -16.15 -11.30 15.77
C LEU A 212 -17.36 -11.02 14.88
N PHE A 213 -17.27 -10.03 13.99
CA PHE A 213 -18.36 -9.67 13.09
C PHE A 213 -18.26 -10.27 11.69
N ASN A 214 -17.32 -11.20 11.47
CA ASN A 214 -17.09 -11.84 10.18
C ASN A 214 -17.02 -10.85 8.99
N LEU A 215 -16.19 -9.81 9.13
CA LEU A 215 -16.11 -8.75 8.13
C LEU A 215 -15.32 -9.24 6.90
N THR A 216 -16.05 -9.55 5.83
CA THR A 216 -15.52 -10.09 4.56
C THR A 216 -15.40 -9.04 3.45
N GLY A 217 -16.01 -7.86 3.62
CA GLY A 217 -15.96 -6.76 2.66
C GLY A 217 -15.93 -5.40 3.35
N PHE A 218 -15.57 -4.34 2.63
CA PHE A 218 -15.50 -2.98 3.17
C PHE A 218 -16.07 -1.95 2.18
N PRO A 219 -16.77 -0.91 2.65
CA PRO A 219 -17.18 -0.71 4.04
C PRO A 219 -18.29 -1.69 4.45
N THR A 220 -18.31 -2.09 5.72
CA THR A 220 -19.47 -2.77 6.33
C THR A 220 -20.07 -1.85 7.38
N LEU A 221 -21.37 -1.60 7.25
CA LEU A 221 -22.14 -0.83 8.22
C LEU A 221 -22.95 -1.77 9.09
N ILE A 222 -22.80 -1.66 10.41
CA ILE A 222 -23.55 -2.47 11.37
C ILE A 222 -24.31 -1.55 12.31
N TYR A 223 -25.61 -1.83 12.48
CA TYR A 223 -26.47 -1.14 13.42
C TYR A 223 -26.46 -1.85 14.78
N PHE A 224 -26.27 -1.06 15.83
CA PHE A 224 -26.28 -1.44 17.22
C PHE A 224 -27.38 -0.68 17.96
N GLU A 225 -28.08 -1.38 18.83
CA GLU A 225 -29.15 -0.82 19.66
C GLU A 225 -29.08 -1.48 21.03
N ASN A 226 -29.13 -0.68 22.09
CA ASN A 226 -28.99 -1.17 23.46
C ASN A 226 -27.71 -2.02 23.67
N GLY A 227 -26.62 -1.60 23.03
CA GLY A 227 -25.32 -2.28 23.11
C GLY A 227 -25.22 -3.62 22.36
N LYS A 228 -26.27 -4.01 21.63
CA LYS A 228 -26.32 -5.28 20.89
C LYS A 228 -26.33 -5.02 19.40
N MET A 229 -25.57 -5.82 18.65
CA MET A 229 -25.69 -5.89 17.20
C MET A 229 -27.13 -6.30 16.85
N ARG A 230 -27.76 -5.56 15.93
CA ARG A 230 -29.10 -5.89 15.43
C ARG A 230 -28.99 -6.50 14.04
N PHE A 231 -28.43 -5.78 13.08
CA PHE A 231 -28.25 -6.24 11.72
C PHE A 231 -27.24 -5.37 10.95
N THR A 232 -26.80 -5.90 9.81
CA THR A 232 -25.95 -5.19 8.85
C THR A 232 -26.83 -4.29 7.99
N TYR A 233 -26.42 -3.04 7.79
CA TYR A 233 -27.13 -2.10 6.91
C TYR A 233 -26.77 -2.36 5.45
N GLU A 234 -27.79 -2.59 4.63
CA GLU A 234 -27.65 -2.93 3.20
C GLU A 234 -28.29 -1.89 2.27
N GLY A 235 -28.73 -0.76 2.82
CA GLY A 235 -29.38 0.31 2.05
C GLY A 235 -28.41 1.15 1.22
N GLU A 236 -28.91 2.26 0.68
CA GLU A 236 -28.11 3.22 -0.06
C GLU A 236 -27.03 3.89 0.80
N ASN A 237 -25.88 4.18 0.20
CA ASN A 237 -24.76 4.80 0.91
C ASN A 237 -24.80 6.34 0.88
N THR A 238 -26.00 6.93 0.78
CA THR A 238 -26.22 8.39 0.71
C THR A 238 -26.50 8.96 2.10
N LYS A 239 -26.21 10.25 2.31
CA LYS A 239 -26.48 10.93 3.59
C LYS A 239 -27.94 10.74 4.03
N ASP A 240 -28.88 11.03 3.13
CA ASP A 240 -30.31 10.99 3.45
C ASP A 240 -30.79 9.56 3.77
N ALA A 241 -30.29 8.54 3.08
CA ALA A 241 -30.66 7.15 3.35
C ALA A 241 -30.12 6.65 4.70
N LEU A 242 -28.91 7.09 5.09
CA LEU A 242 -28.33 6.78 6.39
C LEU A 242 -29.10 7.45 7.54
N VAL A 243 -29.45 8.73 7.37
CA VAL A 243 -30.25 9.48 8.35
C VAL A 243 -31.64 8.86 8.49
N ALA A 244 -32.34 8.62 7.38
CA ALA A 244 -33.68 8.02 7.37
C ALA A 244 -33.69 6.66 8.07
N PHE A 245 -32.66 5.83 7.81
CA PHE A 245 -32.52 4.55 8.49
C PHE A 245 -32.27 4.70 9.99
N MET A 246 -31.37 5.59 10.40
CA MET A 246 -31.08 5.78 11.84
C MET A 246 -32.30 6.31 12.60
N LEU A 247 -33.11 7.16 11.97
CA LEU A 247 -34.36 7.65 12.56
C LEU A 247 -35.44 6.56 12.64
N ASN A 248 -35.47 5.61 11.71
CA ASN A 248 -36.47 4.54 11.62
C ASN A 248 -35.87 3.17 11.27
N PRO A 249 -35.09 2.53 12.16
CA PRO A 249 -34.31 1.33 11.85
C PRO A 249 -35.17 0.07 11.62
N ASN A 250 -36.43 0.07 12.08
CA ASN A 250 -37.36 -1.03 11.86
C ASN A 250 -37.94 -1.06 10.44
N GLN A 251 -37.75 0.01 9.67
CA GLN A 251 -38.09 0.02 8.25
C GLN A 251 -36.97 -0.66 7.47
N LYS A 252 -37.32 -1.61 6.59
CA LYS A 252 -36.34 -2.20 5.68
C LYS A 252 -35.66 -1.05 4.92
N PRO A 253 -34.31 -0.95 4.96
CA PRO A 253 -33.61 0.05 4.18
C PRO A 253 -34.02 -0.05 2.72
N THR A 254 -34.20 1.09 2.04
CA THR A 254 -34.39 1.11 0.60
C THR A 254 -33.23 0.32 -0.03
N PRO A 255 -33.51 -0.80 -0.73
CA PRO A 255 -32.45 -1.56 -1.38
C PRO A 255 -31.70 -0.63 -2.32
N LYS A 256 -30.38 -0.76 -2.40
CA LYS A 256 -29.60 -0.05 -3.42
C LYS A 256 -30.31 -0.23 -4.77
N PRO A 257 -30.57 0.86 -5.53
CA PRO A 257 -31.19 0.76 -6.84
C PRO A 257 -30.40 -0.26 -7.63
N LYS A 258 -31.03 -1.39 -7.98
CA LYS A 258 -30.44 -2.28 -8.97
C LYS A 258 -30.38 -1.43 -10.22
N GLU A 259 -29.17 -1.19 -10.69
CA GLU A 259 -28.96 -0.51 -11.96
C GLU A 259 -29.83 -1.21 -13.01
N ALA A 260 -30.54 -0.43 -13.82
CA ALA A 260 -31.37 -0.99 -14.86
C ALA A 260 -30.54 -1.95 -15.70
N ASP A 261 -31.11 -3.11 -15.98
CA ASP A 261 -30.42 -4.14 -16.76
C ASP A 261 -29.94 -3.52 -18.06
N TRP A 262 -28.66 -3.67 -18.39
CA TRP A 262 -28.11 -3.05 -19.58
C TRP A 262 -28.83 -3.57 -20.83
N SER A 263 -29.25 -4.83 -20.83
CA SER A 263 -30.04 -5.40 -21.93
C SER A 263 -31.45 -4.83 -22.07
N ALA A 264 -31.92 -4.01 -21.13
CA ALA A 264 -33.20 -3.32 -21.24
C ALA A 264 -33.10 -1.98 -21.98
N ASP A 265 -31.89 -1.51 -22.32
CA ASP A 265 -31.71 -0.30 -23.11
C ASP A 265 -31.95 -0.58 -24.60
N THR A 266 -33.15 -0.24 -25.08
CA THR A 266 -33.54 -0.42 -26.49
C THR A 266 -32.93 0.61 -27.43
N ASN A 267 -32.23 1.63 -26.91
CA ASN A 267 -31.58 2.66 -27.72
C ASN A 267 -30.09 2.36 -27.96
N SER A 268 -29.60 1.20 -27.52
CA SER A 268 -28.21 0.79 -27.68
C SER A 268 -27.99 0.07 -29.01
N GLU A 269 -26.86 0.37 -29.68
CA GLU A 269 -26.38 -0.39 -30.85
C GLU A 269 -25.64 -1.68 -30.45
N ILE A 270 -25.63 -2.00 -29.15
CA ILE A 270 -25.01 -3.21 -28.60
C ILE A 270 -26.01 -4.37 -28.65
N VAL A 271 -25.58 -5.50 -29.20
CA VAL A 271 -26.37 -6.73 -29.17
C VAL A 271 -26.15 -7.47 -27.86
N HIS A 272 -27.21 -7.61 -27.06
CA HIS A 272 -27.18 -8.36 -25.81
C HIS A 272 -27.40 -9.85 -26.07
N LEU A 273 -26.37 -10.64 -25.81
CA LEU A 273 -26.39 -12.09 -26.02
C LEU A 273 -26.89 -12.82 -24.78
N THR A 274 -27.70 -13.84 -25.03
CA THR A 274 -28.18 -14.83 -24.06
C THR A 274 -27.77 -16.22 -24.50
N THR A 275 -27.96 -17.24 -23.65
CA THR A 275 -27.66 -18.63 -24.03
C THR A 275 -28.35 -19.08 -25.32
N GLN A 276 -29.57 -18.60 -25.61
CA GLN A 276 -30.31 -18.98 -26.81
C GLN A 276 -29.78 -18.30 -28.08
N GLY A 277 -29.29 -17.06 -27.99
CA GLY A 277 -28.86 -16.25 -29.14
C GLY A 277 -27.36 -16.28 -29.42
N PHE A 278 -26.55 -16.68 -28.45
CA PHE A 278 -25.09 -16.52 -28.51
C PHE A 278 -24.46 -17.15 -29.76
N GLU A 279 -24.73 -18.43 -30.04
CA GLU A 279 -24.08 -19.11 -31.17
C GLU A 279 -24.64 -18.68 -32.53
N ALA A 280 -25.92 -18.35 -32.62
CA ALA A 280 -26.55 -17.92 -33.86
C ALA A 280 -25.99 -16.57 -34.30
N VAL A 281 -26.01 -15.56 -33.41
CA VAL A 281 -25.51 -14.21 -33.71
C VAL A 281 -24.03 -14.24 -34.10
N LEU A 282 -23.21 -15.02 -33.38
CA LEU A 282 -21.79 -15.09 -33.70
C LEU A 282 -21.50 -15.75 -35.06
N LYS A 283 -22.34 -16.68 -35.52
CA LYS A 283 -22.18 -17.33 -36.84
C LYS A 283 -22.61 -16.44 -37.99
N ASP A 284 -23.68 -15.67 -37.80
CA ASP A 284 -24.23 -14.78 -38.83
C ASP A 284 -23.31 -13.57 -39.07
N GLU A 285 -22.52 -13.19 -38.07
CA GLU A 285 -21.59 -12.07 -38.15
C GLU A 285 -20.14 -12.48 -38.42
N LYS A 286 -19.49 -11.75 -39.33
CA LYS A 286 -18.09 -12.02 -39.72
C LYS A 286 -17.09 -11.68 -38.63
N SER A 287 -17.42 -10.68 -37.81
CA SER A 287 -16.52 -10.05 -36.83
C SER A 287 -17.34 -9.56 -35.64
N VAL A 288 -17.18 -10.18 -34.48
CA VAL A 288 -17.91 -9.81 -33.26
C VAL A 288 -16.96 -9.65 -32.09
N LEU A 289 -17.07 -8.53 -31.40
CA LEU A 289 -16.41 -8.30 -30.12
C LEU A 289 -17.43 -8.43 -29.01
N VAL A 290 -17.21 -9.38 -28.09
CA VAL A 290 -18.15 -9.66 -26.99
C VAL A 290 -17.56 -9.20 -25.66
N MET A 291 -18.24 -8.30 -24.97
CA MET A 291 -17.94 -7.89 -23.60
C MET A 291 -18.69 -8.78 -22.61
N PHE A 292 -17.94 -9.63 -21.90
CA PHE A 292 -18.43 -10.39 -20.76
C PHE A 292 -18.36 -9.50 -19.52
N TYR A 293 -19.52 -9.17 -18.94
CA TYR A 293 -19.62 -8.22 -17.84
C TYR A 293 -20.40 -8.78 -16.64
N ALA A 294 -20.33 -8.04 -15.54
CA ALA A 294 -21.15 -8.25 -14.35
C ALA A 294 -21.79 -6.91 -13.92
N PRO A 295 -23.09 -6.86 -13.59
CA PRO A 295 -23.79 -5.60 -13.28
C PRO A 295 -23.22 -4.84 -12.07
N TRP A 296 -22.59 -5.55 -11.14
CA TRP A 296 -21.98 -4.96 -9.95
C TRP A 296 -20.52 -4.51 -10.17
N CYS A 297 -19.91 -4.82 -11.32
CA CYS A 297 -18.51 -4.54 -11.57
C CYS A 297 -18.28 -3.07 -11.99
N GLY A 298 -17.60 -2.28 -11.14
CA GLY A 298 -17.28 -0.88 -11.44
C GLY A 298 -16.45 -0.68 -12.72
N HIS A 299 -15.54 -1.60 -13.05
CA HIS A 299 -14.80 -1.53 -14.33
C HIS A 299 -15.70 -1.75 -15.54
N CYS A 300 -16.75 -2.58 -15.41
CA CYS A 300 -17.74 -2.76 -16.48
C CYS A 300 -18.57 -1.48 -16.64
N LYS A 301 -19.02 -0.89 -15.53
CA LYS A 301 -19.77 0.38 -15.54
C LYS A 301 -18.99 1.51 -16.20
N ASN A 302 -17.69 1.60 -15.95
CA ASN A 302 -16.82 2.60 -16.56
C ASN A 302 -16.59 2.33 -18.06
N MET A 303 -16.54 1.06 -18.48
CA MET A 303 -16.30 0.68 -19.87
C MET A 303 -17.58 0.75 -20.71
N LYS A 304 -18.75 0.53 -20.13
CA LYS A 304 -20.06 0.58 -20.79
C LYS A 304 -20.25 1.82 -21.68
N PRO A 305 -20.09 3.07 -21.20
CA PRO A 305 -20.28 4.24 -22.06
C PRO A 305 -19.28 4.32 -23.21
N GLU A 306 -18.04 3.88 -23.02
CA GLU A 306 -17.03 3.80 -24.09
C GLU A 306 -17.38 2.72 -25.13
N TYR A 307 -17.97 1.61 -24.68
CA TYR A 307 -18.40 0.51 -25.53
C TYR A 307 -19.62 0.89 -26.39
N GLU A 308 -20.61 1.56 -25.79
CA GLU A 308 -21.79 2.10 -26.51
C GLU A 308 -21.38 3.19 -27.51
N LYS A 309 -20.50 4.10 -27.10
CA LYS A 309 -19.93 5.12 -27.99
C LYS A 309 -19.20 4.50 -29.17
N ALA A 310 -18.43 3.43 -28.94
CA ALA A 310 -17.76 2.71 -30.03
C ALA A 310 -18.76 2.08 -31.00
N ALA A 311 -19.85 1.50 -30.51
CA ALA A 311 -20.89 0.91 -31.37
C ALA A 311 -21.55 1.98 -32.26
N LEU A 312 -21.89 3.13 -31.67
CA LEU A 312 -22.43 4.27 -32.42
C LEU A 312 -21.44 4.77 -33.48
N GLU A 313 -20.16 4.95 -33.10
CA GLU A 313 -19.12 5.39 -34.02
C GLU A 313 -18.88 4.36 -35.15
N MET A 314 -18.95 3.07 -34.85
CA MET A 314 -18.85 2.00 -35.86
C MET A 314 -19.99 2.08 -36.87
N LYS A 315 -21.22 2.29 -36.40
CA LYS A 315 -22.40 2.47 -37.26
C LYS A 315 -22.27 3.72 -38.13
N GLU A 316 -21.94 4.87 -37.55
CA GLU A 316 -21.77 6.13 -38.28
C GLU A 316 -20.67 6.07 -39.35
N LYS A 317 -19.56 5.37 -39.05
CA LYS A 317 -18.40 5.26 -39.94
C LYS A 317 -18.41 4.00 -40.81
N ASN A 318 -19.50 3.23 -40.81
CA ASN A 318 -19.63 1.96 -41.53
C ASN A 318 -18.44 0.99 -41.28
N VAL A 319 -17.99 0.91 -40.03
CA VAL A 319 -16.94 -0.05 -39.64
C VAL A 319 -17.56 -1.44 -39.57
N PRO A 320 -16.99 -2.45 -40.25
CA PRO A 320 -17.56 -3.79 -40.29
C PRO A 320 -17.48 -4.49 -38.94
N GLY A 321 -18.50 -5.30 -38.65
CA GLY A 321 -18.60 -6.12 -37.44
C GLY A 321 -19.55 -5.55 -36.39
N MET A 322 -19.67 -6.29 -35.30
CA MET A 322 -20.67 -6.06 -34.26
C MET A 322 -20.02 -5.98 -32.88
N LEU A 323 -20.52 -5.07 -32.04
CA LEU A 323 -20.24 -5.08 -30.61
C LEU A 323 -21.41 -5.74 -29.88
N ALA A 324 -21.09 -6.75 -29.08
CA ALA A 324 -22.05 -7.50 -28.29
C ALA A 324 -21.65 -7.50 -26.80
N ALA A 325 -22.64 -7.72 -25.94
CA ALA A 325 -22.45 -7.81 -24.49
C ALA A 325 -23.18 -9.03 -23.91
N LEU A 326 -22.59 -9.66 -22.90
CA LEU A 326 -23.17 -10.80 -22.20
C LEU A 326 -22.97 -10.66 -20.69
N ASP A 327 -24.07 -10.72 -19.94
CA ASP A 327 -24.04 -10.78 -18.47
C ASP A 327 -23.63 -12.20 -18.04
N ALA A 328 -22.34 -12.36 -17.75
CA ALA A 328 -21.78 -13.65 -17.36
C ALA A 328 -22.20 -14.08 -15.95
N THR A 329 -22.85 -13.19 -15.18
CA THR A 329 -23.44 -13.56 -13.88
C THR A 329 -24.78 -14.27 -14.03
N LYS A 330 -25.47 -14.05 -15.15
CA LYS A 330 -26.69 -14.78 -15.53
C LYS A 330 -26.36 -15.99 -16.41
N GLU A 331 -25.48 -15.79 -17.39
CA GLU A 331 -25.11 -16.77 -18.41
C GLU A 331 -23.80 -17.48 -18.05
N SER A 332 -23.73 -18.04 -16.83
CA SER A 332 -22.50 -18.58 -16.24
C SER A 332 -21.87 -19.69 -17.07
N ALA A 333 -22.69 -20.56 -17.70
CA ALA A 333 -22.20 -21.65 -18.55
C ALA A 333 -21.38 -21.14 -19.75
N ILE A 334 -21.77 -20.01 -20.34
CA ILE A 334 -21.00 -19.38 -21.44
C ILE A 334 -19.73 -18.75 -20.89
N GLY A 335 -19.81 -18.06 -19.75
CA GLY A 335 -18.64 -17.52 -19.05
C GLY A 335 -17.58 -18.58 -18.75
N GLU A 336 -18.01 -19.75 -18.26
CA GLU A 336 -17.16 -20.91 -18.00
C GLU A 336 -16.57 -21.49 -19.30
N LYS A 337 -17.40 -21.71 -20.34
CA LYS A 337 -16.97 -22.21 -21.65
C LYS A 337 -15.81 -21.39 -22.23
N TYR A 338 -15.87 -20.06 -22.10
CA TYR A 338 -14.84 -19.15 -22.58
C TYR A 338 -13.82 -18.71 -21.52
N LYS A 339 -13.78 -19.38 -20.36
CA LYS A 339 -12.79 -19.18 -19.29
C LYS A 339 -12.72 -17.72 -18.80
N VAL A 340 -13.88 -17.08 -18.61
CA VAL A 340 -13.98 -15.73 -18.05
C VAL A 340 -13.63 -15.77 -16.55
N LYS A 341 -12.47 -15.21 -16.18
CA LYS A 341 -11.96 -15.21 -14.79
C LYS A 341 -12.15 -13.87 -14.07
N GLY A 342 -12.59 -12.84 -14.79
CA GLY A 342 -12.74 -11.48 -14.26
C GLY A 342 -13.55 -10.60 -15.21
N TYR A 343 -13.93 -9.42 -14.73
CA TYR A 343 -14.83 -8.51 -15.45
C TYR A 343 -14.25 -7.09 -15.55
N PRO A 344 -14.42 -6.39 -16.69
CA PRO A 344 -14.89 -6.95 -17.96
C PRO A 344 -13.82 -7.85 -18.60
N THR A 345 -14.24 -8.90 -19.29
CA THR A 345 -13.39 -9.66 -20.23
C THR A 345 -13.95 -9.45 -21.63
N VAL A 346 -13.11 -9.04 -22.58
CA VAL A 346 -13.53 -8.80 -23.96
C VAL A 346 -12.90 -9.87 -24.85
N LYS A 347 -13.71 -10.54 -25.66
CA LYS A 347 -13.26 -11.63 -26.52
C LYS A 347 -13.68 -11.37 -27.95
N TYR A 348 -12.76 -11.65 -28.87
CA TYR A 348 -13.00 -11.50 -30.30
C TYR A 348 -13.40 -12.83 -30.94
N PHE A 349 -14.44 -12.77 -31.76
CA PHE A 349 -14.98 -13.88 -32.53
C PHE A 349 -15.01 -13.52 -34.01
N SER A 350 -14.71 -14.49 -34.86
CA SER A 350 -14.83 -14.34 -36.30
C SER A 350 -15.49 -15.59 -36.89
N TYR A 351 -16.59 -15.41 -37.61
CA TYR A 351 -17.41 -16.49 -38.18
C TYR A 351 -17.82 -17.54 -37.14
N GLY A 352 -18.28 -17.10 -35.96
CA GLY A 352 -18.68 -17.98 -34.86
C GLY A 352 -17.53 -18.58 -34.05
N VAL A 353 -16.27 -18.37 -34.47
CA VAL A 353 -15.10 -18.98 -33.84
C VAL A 353 -14.38 -17.98 -32.95
N TYR A 354 -14.21 -18.33 -31.67
CA TYR A 354 -13.37 -17.59 -30.73
C TYR A 354 -11.92 -17.53 -31.25
N LYS A 355 -11.32 -16.34 -31.26
CA LYS A 355 -9.93 -16.14 -31.68
C LYS A 355 -9.02 -15.88 -30.49
N PHE A 356 -9.22 -14.75 -29.80
CA PHE A 356 -8.36 -14.32 -28.70
C PHE A 356 -9.06 -13.27 -27.81
N ASP A 357 -8.45 -12.99 -26.67
CA ASP A 357 -8.86 -11.94 -25.74
C ASP A 357 -8.34 -10.59 -26.21
N VAL A 358 -9.15 -9.54 -26.02
CA VAL A 358 -8.81 -8.17 -26.43
C VAL A 358 -8.76 -7.28 -25.21
N ASN A 359 -7.69 -6.48 -25.09
CA ASN A 359 -7.52 -5.54 -23.99
C ASN A 359 -7.65 -4.09 -24.49
N VAL A 360 -8.86 -3.70 -24.88
CA VAL A 360 -9.22 -2.34 -25.27
C VAL A 360 -10.38 -1.87 -24.40
N ARG A 361 -10.35 -0.61 -23.96
CA ARG A 361 -11.39 -0.04 -23.06
C ARG A 361 -11.90 1.34 -23.48
N GLU A 362 -11.21 2.01 -24.39
CA GLU A 362 -11.56 3.33 -24.90
C GLU A 362 -12.25 3.19 -26.26
N ALA A 363 -13.25 4.01 -26.54
CA ALA A 363 -14.07 3.91 -27.74
C ALA A 363 -13.24 3.93 -29.02
N SER A 364 -12.30 4.88 -29.12
CA SER A 364 -11.42 5.02 -30.29
C SER A 364 -10.56 3.79 -30.54
N LYS A 365 -10.08 3.12 -29.49
CA LYS A 365 -9.27 1.89 -29.58
C LYS A 365 -10.12 0.69 -29.96
N ILE A 366 -11.37 0.62 -29.47
CA ILE A 366 -12.33 -0.41 -29.87
C ILE A 366 -12.64 -0.29 -31.36
N VAL A 367 -12.96 0.92 -31.83
CA VAL A 367 -13.25 1.20 -33.25
C VAL A 367 -12.03 0.87 -34.13
N ALA A 368 -10.82 1.28 -33.71
CA ALA A 368 -9.59 0.96 -34.43
C ALA A 368 -9.34 -0.54 -34.51
N PHE A 369 -9.57 -1.28 -33.42
CA PHE A 369 -9.48 -2.73 -33.41
C PHE A 369 -10.49 -3.37 -34.37
N MET A 370 -11.75 -2.92 -34.36
CA MET A 370 -12.79 -3.51 -35.22
C MET A 370 -12.58 -3.24 -36.71
N ARG A 371 -11.86 -2.17 -37.08
CA ARG A 371 -11.47 -1.91 -38.47
C ARG A 371 -10.46 -2.91 -39.02
N ASP A 372 -9.54 -3.37 -38.18
CA ASP A 372 -8.46 -4.29 -38.55
C ASP A 372 -8.17 -5.25 -37.39
N PRO A 373 -9.04 -6.27 -37.16
CA PRO A 373 -8.91 -7.17 -36.02
C PRO A 373 -7.68 -8.05 -36.17
N LYS A 374 -6.64 -7.72 -35.40
CA LYS A 374 -5.40 -8.49 -35.32
C LYS A 374 -5.25 -9.04 -33.93
N GLU A 375 -4.73 -10.26 -33.85
CA GLU A 375 -4.31 -10.82 -32.57
C GLU A 375 -3.30 -9.85 -31.96
N PRO A 376 -3.57 -9.29 -30.77
CA PRO A 376 -2.56 -8.48 -30.10
C PRO A 376 -1.31 -9.34 -29.97
N PRO A 377 -0.10 -8.76 -30.14
CA PRO A 377 1.12 -9.54 -30.01
C PRO A 377 1.07 -10.31 -28.69
N PRO A 378 1.47 -11.60 -28.70
CA PRO A 378 1.46 -12.38 -27.48
C PRO A 378 2.17 -11.59 -26.39
N PRO A 379 1.69 -11.65 -25.14
CA PRO A 379 2.43 -11.03 -24.05
C PRO A 379 3.88 -11.51 -24.15
N PRO A 380 4.86 -10.62 -23.94
CA PRO A 380 6.26 -11.00 -24.06
C PRO A 380 6.47 -12.27 -23.22
N PRO A 381 7.20 -13.27 -23.75
CA PRO A 381 7.48 -14.48 -22.99
C PRO A 381 7.99 -14.09 -21.60
N PRO A 382 7.65 -14.87 -20.55
CA PRO A 382 8.13 -14.59 -19.21
C PRO A 382 9.63 -14.29 -19.29
N GLU A 383 10.05 -13.11 -18.78
CA GLU A 383 11.48 -12.78 -18.74
C GLU A 383 12.21 -13.99 -18.12
N LYS A 384 13.28 -14.46 -18.78
CA LYS A 384 14.12 -15.52 -18.21
C LYS A 384 14.49 -15.10 -16.79
N SER A 385 14.37 -16.04 -15.86
CA SER A 385 14.73 -15.74 -14.48
C SER A 385 16.25 -15.52 -14.41
N TRP A 386 16.71 -14.73 -13.45
CA TRP A 386 18.14 -14.41 -13.35
C TRP A 386 19.02 -15.66 -13.14
N GLU A 387 18.49 -16.69 -12.49
CA GLU A 387 19.14 -18.00 -12.34
C GLU A 387 19.34 -18.75 -13.67
N ASP A 388 18.57 -18.42 -14.72
CA ASP A 388 18.63 -19.07 -16.04
C ASP A 388 19.47 -18.27 -17.07
N GLU A 389 20.12 -17.19 -16.65
CA GLU A 389 20.96 -16.36 -17.53
C GLU A 389 22.38 -16.92 -17.65
N GLU A 390 22.94 -16.88 -18.86
CA GLU A 390 24.23 -17.51 -19.16
C GLU A 390 25.41 -16.85 -18.42
N ASP A 391 25.29 -15.57 -18.07
CA ASP A 391 26.35 -14.80 -17.41
C ASP A 391 26.28 -14.85 -15.88
N SER A 392 25.25 -15.45 -15.28
CA SER A 392 25.00 -15.46 -13.84
C SER A 392 25.55 -16.69 -13.10
N ALA A 393 26.37 -17.52 -13.76
CA ALA A 393 26.90 -18.77 -13.22
C ALA A 393 27.61 -18.63 -11.84
N GLU A 394 28.28 -17.49 -11.59
CA GLU A 394 29.00 -17.23 -10.33
C GLU A 394 28.11 -16.57 -9.25
N VAL A 395 26.87 -16.22 -9.59
CA VAL A 395 25.87 -15.78 -8.61
C VAL A 395 25.13 -17.01 -8.06
N ILE A 396 25.10 -17.15 -6.75
CA ILE A 396 24.45 -18.29 -6.09
C ILE A 396 22.97 -17.94 -5.85
N PHE A 397 22.05 -18.78 -6.33
CA PHE A 397 20.60 -18.66 -6.15
C PHE A 397 20.06 -19.74 -5.21
N PRO A 398 20.19 -19.59 -3.87
CA PRO A 398 19.71 -20.59 -2.94
C PRO A 398 18.21 -20.51 -2.71
N ASN A 399 17.64 -21.65 -2.32
CA ASN A 399 16.31 -21.72 -1.72
C ASN A 399 16.37 -21.53 -0.18
N GLU A 400 15.21 -21.53 0.48
CA GLU A 400 15.12 -21.34 1.94
C GLU A 400 15.94 -22.33 2.76
N GLU A 401 16.03 -23.58 2.33
CA GLU A 401 16.73 -24.66 3.04
C GLU A 401 18.26 -24.52 2.91
N THR A 402 18.73 -24.16 1.71
CA THR A 402 20.16 -24.13 1.39
C THR A 402 20.82 -22.81 1.80
N PHE A 403 20.08 -21.70 1.88
CA PHE A 403 20.57 -20.36 2.18
C PHE A 403 21.53 -20.31 3.37
N SER A 404 21.07 -20.82 4.53
CA SER A 404 21.87 -20.77 5.76
C SER A 404 23.13 -21.64 5.67
N SER A 405 23.05 -22.79 4.98
CA SER A 405 24.19 -23.70 4.84
C SER A 405 25.30 -23.09 3.98
N ILE A 406 24.93 -22.36 2.91
CA ILE A 406 25.87 -21.69 2.01
C ILE A 406 26.60 -20.58 2.76
N LEU A 407 25.87 -19.70 3.43
CA LEU A 407 26.47 -18.56 4.15
C LEU A 407 27.39 -18.99 5.29
N LYS A 408 27.14 -20.13 5.94
CA LYS A 408 28.03 -20.69 6.99
C LYS A 408 29.40 -21.10 6.45
N ARG A 409 29.51 -21.47 5.17
CA ARG A 409 30.76 -21.93 4.54
C ARG A 409 31.58 -20.80 3.93
N LYS A 410 30.99 -19.61 3.79
CA LYS A 410 31.61 -18.47 3.11
C LYS A 410 32.13 -17.46 4.12
N LYS A 411 33.42 -17.11 4.01
CA LYS A 411 34.06 -16.11 4.86
C LYS A 411 33.42 -14.74 4.64
N HIS A 412 33.12 -14.43 3.39
CA HIS A 412 32.52 -13.18 2.95
C HIS A 412 31.39 -13.52 1.97
N ALA A 413 30.17 -13.10 2.25
CA ALA A 413 29.05 -13.28 1.32
C ALA A 413 28.24 -11.99 1.23
N LEU A 414 28.06 -11.46 0.02
CA LEU A 414 27.14 -10.35 -0.22
C LEU A 414 25.84 -10.91 -0.77
N VAL A 415 24.73 -10.63 -0.09
CA VAL A 415 23.40 -11.13 -0.46
C VAL A 415 22.56 -9.99 -1.00
N MET A 416 22.10 -10.12 -2.25
CA MET A 416 21.13 -9.23 -2.89
C MET A 416 19.71 -9.82 -2.77
N PHE A 417 18.86 -9.15 -2.00
CA PHE A 417 17.43 -9.43 -1.94
C PHE A 417 16.70 -8.57 -2.98
N TYR A 418 16.03 -9.19 -3.95
CA TYR A 418 15.47 -8.52 -5.12
C TYR A 418 14.04 -8.97 -5.45
N ALA A 419 13.41 -8.23 -6.36
CA ALA A 419 12.17 -8.65 -7.01
C ALA A 419 12.33 -8.47 -8.54
N PRO A 420 11.88 -9.43 -9.38
CA PRO A 420 12.09 -9.38 -10.83
C PRO A 420 11.51 -8.13 -11.51
N TRP A 421 10.39 -7.62 -11.00
CA TRP A 421 9.72 -6.43 -11.52
C TRP A 421 10.35 -5.10 -11.07
N CYS A 422 11.33 -5.12 -10.15
CA CYS A 422 11.93 -3.91 -9.61
C CYS A 422 12.96 -3.31 -10.58
N GLY A 423 12.70 -2.10 -11.08
CA GLY A 423 13.62 -1.39 -11.99
C GLY A 423 15.03 -1.18 -11.43
N HIS A 424 15.16 -0.87 -10.13
CA HIS A 424 16.48 -0.75 -9.49
C HIS A 424 17.23 -2.09 -9.41
N CYS A 425 16.52 -3.21 -9.23
CA CYS A 425 17.12 -4.54 -9.28
C CYS A 425 17.60 -4.86 -10.68
N LYS A 426 16.77 -4.59 -11.71
CA LYS A 426 17.14 -4.80 -13.12
C LYS A 426 18.42 -4.03 -13.48
N HIS A 427 18.58 -2.80 -12.98
CA HIS A 427 19.78 -2.01 -13.23
C HIS A 427 21.02 -2.51 -12.46
N THR A 428 20.85 -2.97 -11.22
CA THR A 428 21.98 -3.39 -10.38
C THR A 428 22.47 -4.82 -10.69
N LYS A 429 21.57 -5.65 -11.20
CA LYS A 429 21.83 -7.04 -11.57
C LYS A 429 23.10 -7.26 -12.42
N PRO A 430 23.31 -6.59 -13.57
CA PRO A 430 24.52 -6.79 -14.37
C PRO A 430 25.80 -6.43 -13.59
N GLU A 431 25.78 -5.37 -12.78
CA GLU A 431 26.93 -4.97 -11.94
C GLU A 431 27.23 -5.99 -10.83
N PHE A 432 26.19 -6.56 -10.23
CA PHE A 432 26.32 -7.60 -9.21
C PHE A 432 26.86 -8.91 -9.80
N THR A 433 26.37 -9.31 -10.98
CA THR A 433 26.89 -10.45 -11.75
C THR A 433 28.35 -10.23 -12.13
N ALA A 434 28.71 -9.04 -12.64
CA ALA A 434 30.10 -8.72 -12.99
C ALA A 434 31.05 -8.78 -11.77
N ALA A 435 30.61 -8.31 -10.60
CA ALA A 435 31.37 -8.43 -9.36
C ALA A 435 31.55 -9.90 -8.92
N ALA A 436 30.52 -10.73 -9.08
CA ALA A 436 30.60 -12.16 -8.80
C ALA A 436 31.64 -12.85 -9.70
N ASN A 437 31.55 -12.63 -11.00
CA ASN A 437 32.47 -13.16 -12.00
C ASN A 437 33.92 -12.71 -11.73
N ALA A 438 34.12 -11.43 -11.37
CA ALA A 438 35.45 -10.89 -11.06
C ALA A 438 36.08 -11.45 -9.76
N MET A 439 35.28 -12.06 -8.88
CA MET A 439 35.73 -12.63 -7.60
C MET A 439 35.62 -14.16 -7.53
N GLN A 440 35.32 -14.82 -8.66
CA GLN A 440 35.11 -16.27 -8.74
C GLN A 440 36.29 -17.10 -8.21
N ASP A 441 37.52 -16.60 -8.36
CA ASP A 441 38.74 -17.32 -7.96
C ASP A 441 38.97 -17.38 -6.45
N ASP A 442 38.24 -16.60 -5.63
CA ASP A 442 38.30 -16.71 -4.17
C ASP A 442 37.14 -17.57 -3.62
N PRO A 443 37.35 -18.86 -3.32
CA PRO A 443 36.29 -19.76 -2.88
C PRO A 443 35.68 -19.37 -1.52
N ARG A 444 36.32 -18.44 -0.79
CA ARG A 444 35.84 -17.94 0.51
C ARG A 444 34.82 -16.80 0.34
N VAL A 445 34.73 -16.22 -0.85
CA VAL A 445 33.80 -15.16 -1.24
C VAL A 445 32.57 -15.76 -1.92
N ALA A 446 31.42 -15.09 -1.80
CA ALA A 446 30.21 -15.44 -2.52
C ALA A 446 29.34 -14.20 -2.79
N PHE A 447 28.70 -14.20 -3.95
CA PHE A 447 27.60 -13.30 -4.30
C PHE A 447 26.34 -14.15 -4.38
N VAL A 448 25.30 -13.75 -3.64
CA VAL A 448 24.10 -14.54 -3.45
C VAL A 448 22.89 -13.69 -3.80
N ALA A 449 21.94 -14.22 -4.58
CA ALA A 449 20.73 -13.51 -4.95
C ALA A 449 19.48 -14.26 -4.45
N ILE A 450 18.56 -13.52 -3.80
CA ILE A 450 17.28 -14.04 -3.30
C ILE A 450 16.13 -13.30 -3.95
N ASP A 451 15.31 -14.05 -4.69
CA ASP A 451 14.04 -13.56 -5.21
C ASP A 451 12.98 -13.54 -4.09
N CYS A 452 12.66 -12.34 -3.61
CA CYS A 452 11.68 -12.14 -2.55
C CYS A 452 10.22 -12.30 -3.00
N THR A 453 9.96 -12.46 -4.30
CA THR A 453 8.65 -12.87 -4.81
C THR A 453 8.44 -14.38 -4.69
N LYS A 454 9.53 -15.17 -4.68
CA LYS A 454 9.52 -16.61 -4.42
C LYS A 454 9.65 -16.93 -2.92
N TYR A 455 10.57 -16.27 -2.21
CA TYR A 455 10.95 -16.58 -0.82
C TYR A 455 10.56 -15.47 0.16
N VAL A 456 9.26 -15.17 0.24
CA VAL A 456 8.72 -14.06 1.07
C VAL A 456 9.10 -14.20 2.55
N GLY A 457 9.04 -15.42 3.11
CA GLY A 457 9.38 -15.70 4.51
C GLY A 457 10.84 -15.40 4.84
N LEU A 458 11.76 -15.88 4.01
CA LEU A 458 13.20 -15.58 4.10
C LEU A 458 13.47 -14.07 4.06
N CYS A 459 12.86 -13.34 3.14
CA CYS A 459 13.06 -11.89 3.02
C CYS A 459 12.50 -11.13 4.23
N ALA A 460 11.33 -11.52 4.73
CA ALA A 460 10.76 -10.97 5.96
C ALA A 460 11.66 -11.24 7.17
N LYS A 461 12.24 -12.44 7.29
CA LYS A 461 13.17 -12.81 8.36
C LYS A 461 14.41 -11.91 8.40
N TYR A 462 14.91 -11.48 7.24
CA TYR A 462 16.03 -10.54 7.14
C TYR A 462 15.61 -9.07 7.12
N ASN A 463 14.32 -8.79 7.38
CA ASN A 463 13.75 -7.44 7.44
C ASN A 463 13.92 -6.66 6.13
N VAL A 464 13.83 -7.35 4.99
CA VAL A 464 13.84 -6.73 3.66
C VAL A 464 12.53 -5.97 3.44
N ARG A 465 12.62 -4.65 3.30
CA ARG A 465 11.46 -3.75 3.15
C ARG A 465 11.41 -2.99 1.82
N GLY A 466 12.44 -3.18 0.99
CA GLY A 466 12.58 -2.55 -0.32
C GLY A 466 13.62 -3.29 -1.15
N TYR A 467 13.60 -3.07 -2.46
CA TYR A 467 14.46 -3.79 -3.40
C TYR A 467 15.29 -2.82 -4.26
N PRO A 468 16.55 -3.15 -4.59
CA PRO A 468 17.33 -4.23 -3.97
C PRO A 468 17.78 -3.85 -2.54
N THR A 469 17.82 -4.83 -1.64
CA THR A 469 18.47 -4.72 -0.33
C THR A 469 19.71 -5.61 -0.34
N PHE A 470 20.84 -5.07 0.13
CA PHE A 470 22.11 -5.79 0.20
C PHE A 470 22.51 -6.00 1.65
N ILE A 471 22.82 -7.25 1.99
CA ILE A 471 23.29 -7.61 3.33
C ILE A 471 24.57 -8.43 3.17
N TYR A 472 25.62 -7.98 3.84
CA TYR A 472 26.88 -8.70 3.94
C TYR A 472 26.86 -9.66 5.13
N PHE A 473 27.40 -10.85 4.91
CA PHE A 473 27.57 -11.88 5.92
C PHE A 473 29.03 -12.35 6.00
N SER A 474 29.47 -12.65 7.23
CA SER A 474 30.68 -13.44 7.46
C SER A 474 30.37 -14.70 8.26
N TYR A 475 30.56 -15.86 7.62
CA TYR A 475 30.22 -17.19 8.15
C TYR A 475 28.79 -17.29 8.72
N LEU A 476 27.84 -16.52 8.18
CA LEU A 476 26.48 -16.29 8.72
C LEU A 476 26.42 -15.67 10.14
N LYS A 477 27.54 -15.58 10.86
CA LYS A 477 27.60 -15.11 12.25
C LYS A 477 27.54 -13.59 12.35
N THR A 478 28.28 -12.92 11.48
CA THR A 478 28.27 -11.46 11.38
C THR A 478 27.37 -11.06 10.23
N LYS A 479 26.49 -10.08 10.46
CA LYS A 479 25.61 -9.47 9.47
C LYS A 479 25.82 -7.96 9.48
N LEU A 480 26.08 -7.35 8.33
CA LEU A 480 26.18 -5.91 8.16
C LEU A 480 25.33 -5.48 6.96
N ASP A 481 24.64 -4.35 7.09
CA ASP A 481 23.92 -3.76 5.95
C ASP A 481 24.93 -3.13 4.99
N TYR A 482 24.82 -3.46 3.69
CA TYR A 482 25.68 -2.87 2.68
C TYR A 482 25.07 -1.54 2.21
N ASN A 483 25.82 -0.46 2.43
CA ASN A 483 25.43 0.90 2.08
C ASN A 483 26.38 1.55 1.05
N GLY A 484 27.21 0.74 0.36
CA GLY A 484 28.10 1.19 -0.70
C GLY A 484 27.36 1.49 -2.01
N GLY A 485 28.12 1.87 -3.04
CA GLY A 485 27.54 2.08 -4.38
C GLY A 485 27.10 0.76 -5.04
N ARG A 486 26.48 0.84 -6.21
CA ARG A 486 25.82 -0.31 -6.85
C ARG A 486 26.43 -0.69 -8.20
N ASN A 487 27.66 -0.26 -8.45
CA ASN A 487 28.47 -0.74 -9.56
C ASN A 487 29.39 -1.89 -9.10
N SER A 488 29.93 -2.62 -10.07
CA SER A 488 30.79 -3.78 -9.86
C SER A 488 32.03 -3.46 -9.03
N GLU A 489 32.69 -2.32 -9.31
CA GLU A 489 33.88 -1.87 -8.59
C GLU A 489 33.62 -1.66 -7.09
N ASP A 490 32.49 -1.04 -6.74
CA ASP A 490 32.08 -0.78 -5.36
C ASP A 490 31.81 -2.07 -4.59
N PHE A 491 31.16 -3.05 -5.23
CA PHE A 491 30.94 -4.37 -4.63
C PHE A 491 32.26 -5.11 -4.41
N ILE A 492 33.15 -5.12 -5.40
CA ILE A 492 34.46 -5.76 -5.32
C ILE A 492 35.31 -5.11 -4.22
N ALA A 493 35.36 -3.78 -4.16
CA ALA A 493 36.13 -3.05 -3.16
C ALA A 493 35.66 -3.37 -1.73
N TYR A 494 34.33 -3.39 -1.52
CA TYR A 494 33.75 -3.77 -0.23
C TYR A 494 34.06 -5.22 0.14
N MET A 495 33.94 -6.15 -0.81
CA MET A 495 34.18 -7.57 -0.55
C MET A 495 35.65 -7.92 -0.33
N LYS A 496 36.58 -7.13 -0.88
CA LYS A 496 38.02 -7.24 -0.60
C LYS A 496 38.37 -6.75 0.82
N ASN A 497 37.75 -5.66 1.27
CA ASN A 497 38.02 -5.03 2.56
C ASN A 497 36.73 -4.75 3.34
N PRO A 498 35.99 -5.78 3.79
CA PRO A 498 34.75 -5.58 4.51
C PRO A 498 35.05 -5.04 5.92
N PRO A 499 34.28 -4.06 6.42
CA PRO A 499 34.50 -3.47 7.73
C PRO A 499 34.43 -4.51 8.86
N SER A 500 35.28 -4.34 9.87
CA SER A 500 35.32 -5.28 10.99
C SER A 500 34.14 -5.04 11.96
N PRO A 501 33.63 -6.07 12.66
CA PRO A 501 32.55 -5.89 13.63
C PRO A 501 32.89 -4.92 14.78
N LYS A 502 34.18 -4.62 15.01
CA LYS A 502 34.64 -3.75 16.10
C LYS A 502 34.58 -2.25 15.76
N GLU A 503 34.42 -1.87 14.50
CA GLU A 503 34.41 -0.46 14.09
C GLU A 503 33.00 0.17 14.10
N HIS A 504 31.96 -0.62 14.36
CA HIS A 504 30.57 -0.13 14.43
C HIS A 504 30.05 0.14 15.84
N SER A 505 30.89 0.02 16.88
CA SER A 505 30.49 0.39 18.26
C SER A 505 30.83 1.84 18.65
N GLU A 506 31.43 2.63 17.76
CA GLU A 506 31.85 4.02 18.05
C GLU A 506 31.30 5.07 17.08
N LEU A 507 30.20 4.79 16.35
CA LEU A 507 29.52 5.79 15.50
C LEU A 507 28.01 5.85 15.74
#